data_AF-A0A9P5X5M9-F1
#
_entry.id   AF-A0A9P5X5M9-F1
#
_cell.length_a   1.000
_cell.length_b   1.000
_cell.length_c   1.000
_cell.angle_alpha   90.00
_cell.angle_beta   90.00
_cell.angle_gamma   90.00
#
_symmetry.space_group_name_H-M   'P 1'
#
loop_
_entity.id
_entity.type
_entity.pdbx_description
1 polymer ?
#
loop_
_entity_poly.entity_id
_entity_poly.type
_entity_poly.pdbx_seq_one_letter_code
_entity_poly.pdbx_strand_id
1 'polypeptide(L)'
;MREFYAQVRETGYVFTADYGMSVISNHGDGYPNCTRTSLIAWSKGIRGPFPDTTPPFHDAHSVPWGLSHLYRRDVEQADIATLISALIDASRPVNPVGMLPDVNLDWLRYLAPRLGERTLVEVAEISVRMILEQYRAKHELKRMHMLFHHQYSPLKTGSPLKRVQKQANI
;
A
#
# COMPACT_ATOMS: atom_id res chain seq x y z
N MET A 1 1.88 3.17 29.27
CA MET A 1 2.00 2.40 28.00
C MET A 1 2.36 0.93 28.25
N ARG A 2 3.44 0.61 29.00
CA ARG A 2 3.82 -0.79 29.29
C ARG A 2 2.75 -1.60 30.04
N GLU A 3 2.00 -0.98 30.96
CA GLU A 3 0.94 -1.67 31.73
C GLU A 3 -0.27 -2.09 30.88
N PHE A 4 -0.56 -1.38 29.78
CA PHE A 4 -1.69 -1.72 28.90
C PHE A 4 -1.36 -2.89 27.95
N TYR A 5 -0.09 -3.02 27.54
CA TYR A 5 0.36 -4.05 26.59
C TYR A 5 1.01 -5.27 27.28
N ALA A 6 1.07 -5.30 28.60
CA ALA A 6 1.75 -6.36 29.37
C ALA A 6 1.19 -7.77 29.13
N GLN A 7 -0.04 -7.88 28.59
CA GLN A 7 -0.72 -9.16 28.31
C GLN A 7 -0.64 -9.59 26.84
N VAL A 8 -0.11 -8.77 25.94
CA VAL A 8 -0.06 -9.08 24.49
C VAL A 8 1.33 -9.63 24.15
N ARG A 9 1.38 -10.84 23.58
CA ARG A 9 2.67 -11.50 23.23
C ARG A 9 3.41 -10.78 22.11
N GLU A 10 2.70 -10.03 21.28
CA GLU A 10 3.23 -9.22 20.17
C GLU A 10 2.40 -7.93 20.01
N THR A 11 3.02 -6.85 19.55
CA THR A 11 2.36 -5.54 19.37
C THR A 11 2.80 -4.92 18.06
N GLY A 12 1.89 -4.19 17.42
CA GLY A 12 2.16 -3.38 16.24
C GLY A 12 1.39 -2.06 16.29
N TYR A 13 1.98 -1.04 15.68
CA TYR A 13 1.40 0.28 15.47
C TYR A 13 1.45 0.58 13.97
N VAL A 14 0.32 1.00 13.43
CA VAL A 14 0.22 1.57 12.08
C VAL A 14 -0.52 2.89 12.22
N PHE A 15 0.15 3.97 11.89
CA PHE A 15 -0.39 5.32 11.90
C PHE A 15 -0.34 5.86 10.48
N THR A 16 -1.47 6.41 10.02
CA THR A 16 -1.59 7.11 8.75
C THR A 16 -2.60 8.24 8.89
N ALA A 17 -2.44 9.30 8.10
CA ALA A 17 -3.51 10.27 7.87
C ALA A 17 -4.47 9.79 6.77
N ASP A 18 -5.69 10.28 6.80
CA ASP A 18 -6.73 10.09 5.79
C ASP A 18 -6.52 11.00 4.56
N TYR A 19 -5.99 12.21 4.77
CA TYR A 19 -5.55 13.12 3.71
C TYR A 19 -4.49 14.10 4.24
N GLY A 20 -3.88 14.85 3.31
CA GLY A 20 -3.02 15.99 3.62
C GLY A 20 -3.73 17.33 3.45
N MET A 21 -3.01 18.43 3.64
CA MET A 21 -3.55 19.79 3.54
C MET A 21 -2.64 20.67 2.70
N SER A 22 -3.25 21.55 1.90
CA SER A 22 -2.53 22.64 1.23
C SER A 22 -2.08 23.72 2.22
N VAL A 23 -1.19 24.62 1.77
CA VAL A 23 -0.67 25.74 2.57
C VAL A 23 -1.75 26.76 2.96
N ILE A 24 -2.90 26.75 2.30
CA ILE A 24 -4.06 27.60 2.61
C ILE A 24 -5.16 26.85 3.37
N SER A 25 -4.84 25.67 3.92
CA SER A 25 -5.79 24.84 4.66
C SER A 25 -6.98 24.31 3.82
N ASN A 26 -6.82 24.21 2.49
CA ASN A 26 -7.72 23.44 1.63
C ASN A 26 -7.30 21.96 1.56
N HIS A 27 -8.26 21.07 1.28
CA HIS A 27 -8.06 19.65 1.00
C HIS A 27 -9.07 19.17 -0.05
N GLY A 28 -8.97 17.91 -0.48
CA GLY A 28 -9.90 17.31 -1.44
C GLY A 28 -9.65 17.70 -2.91
N ASP A 29 -8.63 18.52 -3.17
CA ASP A 29 -8.06 18.67 -4.50
C ASP A 29 -7.00 17.57 -4.75
N GLY A 30 -6.64 17.35 -6.01
CA GLY A 30 -5.63 16.36 -6.40
C GLY A 30 -4.19 16.81 -6.13
N TYR A 31 -3.97 17.91 -5.40
CA TYR A 31 -2.63 18.45 -5.20
C TYR A 31 -1.80 17.52 -4.31
N PRO A 32 -0.48 17.35 -4.56
CA PRO A 32 0.32 16.38 -3.81
C PRO A 32 0.33 16.58 -2.29
N ASN A 33 0.25 17.82 -1.80
CA ASN A 33 0.17 18.06 -0.35
C ASN A 33 -1.17 17.64 0.26
N CYS A 34 -2.21 17.46 -0.56
CA CYS A 34 -3.53 16.99 -0.14
C CYS A 34 -3.67 15.46 -0.25
N THR A 35 -2.87 14.81 -1.09
CA THR A 35 -2.94 13.37 -1.35
C THR A 35 -1.80 12.56 -0.72
N ARG A 36 -0.66 13.17 -0.42
CA ARG A 36 0.45 12.50 0.30
C ARG A 36 0.19 12.55 1.79
N THR A 37 0.19 11.38 2.41
CA THR A 37 0.01 11.22 3.86
C THR A 37 1.23 10.58 4.49
N SER A 38 1.44 10.86 5.77
CA SER A 38 2.48 10.16 6.54
C SER A 38 2.04 8.73 6.81
N LEU A 39 2.98 7.78 6.74
CA LEU A 39 2.82 6.41 7.21
C LEU A 39 3.93 6.10 8.20
N ILE A 40 3.56 5.79 9.44
CA ILE A 40 4.47 5.31 10.47
C ILE A 40 4.01 3.93 10.89
N ALA A 41 4.85 2.93 10.67
CA ALA A 41 4.52 1.55 10.98
C ALA A 41 5.66 0.88 11.74
N TRP A 42 5.32 0.20 12.83
CA TRP A 42 6.24 -0.57 13.65
C TRP A 42 5.54 -1.82 14.14
N SER A 43 6.17 -2.98 13.98
CA SER A 43 5.72 -4.23 14.59
C SER A 43 6.84 -5.24 14.53
N LYS A 44 6.69 -6.38 15.23
CA LYS A 44 7.61 -7.51 15.09
C LYS A 44 7.73 -8.01 13.64
N GLY A 45 6.66 -7.90 12.86
CA GLY A 45 6.56 -8.32 11.47
C GLY A 45 7.03 -7.29 10.45
N ILE A 46 7.33 -6.06 10.86
CA ILE A 46 7.87 -5.01 9.98
C ILE A 46 9.40 -5.06 9.97
N ARG A 47 9.98 -4.98 8.78
CA ARG A 47 11.42 -4.78 8.55
C ARG A 47 11.81 -3.41 9.13
N GLY A 48 12.83 -3.40 10.00
CA GLY A 48 13.44 -2.16 10.50
C GLY A 48 14.11 -1.34 9.40
N PRO A 49 14.47 -0.07 9.66
CA PRO A 49 15.04 0.85 8.67
C PRO A 49 16.27 0.27 7.96
N PHE A 50 16.46 0.64 6.69
CA PHE A 50 17.57 0.18 5.86
C PHE A 50 18.31 1.40 5.32
N PRO A 51 19.65 1.39 5.20
CA PRO A 51 20.39 2.50 4.62
C PRO A 51 19.93 2.82 3.20
N ASP A 52 19.93 4.09 2.82
CA ASP A 52 19.66 4.45 1.41
C ASP A 52 20.78 3.91 0.49
N THR A 53 20.47 3.75 -0.79
CA THR A 53 21.42 3.23 -1.80
C THR A 53 21.75 4.27 -2.86
N THR A 54 22.58 3.92 -3.83
CA THR A 54 22.87 4.76 -5.00
C THR A 54 22.24 4.12 -6.25
N PRO A 55 21.42 4.84 -7.04
CA PRO A 55 21.00 6.23 -6.84
C PRO A 55 20.08 6.40 -5.61
N PRO A 56 20.03 7.60 -5.01
CA PRO A 56 19.22 7.85 -3.82
C PRO A 56 17.72 7.74 -4.13
N PHE A 57 16.95 7.24 -3.16
CA PHE A 57 15.49 7.15 -3.27
C PHE A 57 14.74 8.41 -2.81
N HIS A 58 15.50 9.45 -2.42
CA HIS A 58 14.96 10.74 -2.00
C HIS A 58 14.90 11.75 -3.15
N ASP A 59 13.88 12.61 -3.12
CA ASP A 59 13.67 13.71 -4.04
C ASP A 59 13.70 15.07 -3.30
N ALA A 60 13.53 16.17 -4.03
CA ALA A 60 13.51 17.52 -3.45
C ALA A 60 12.43 17.69 -2.35
N HIS A 61 11.38 16.89 -2.37
CA HIS A 61 10.32 16.91 -1.37
C HIS A 61 10.69 16.15 -0.10
N SER A 62 11.42 15.02 -0.19
CA SER A 62 11.83 14.23 0.98
C SER A 62 13.20 14.53 1.56
N VAL A 63 14.07 15.25 0.84
CA VAL A 63 15.37 15.69 1.36
C VAL A 63 15.26 16.53 2.65
N PRO A 64 14.33 17.50 2.76
CA PRO A 64 14.20 18.33 3.96
C PRO A 64 13.79 17.57 5.23
N TRP A 65 13.35 16.30 5.13
CA TRP A 65 12.93 15.51 6.29
C TRP A 65 14.10 15.11 7.21
N GLY A 66 15.34 15.24 6.75
CA GLY A 66 16.53 14.79 7.49
C GLY A 66 16.71 13.27 7.53
N LEU A 67 15.96 12.53 6.69
CA LEU A 67 15.96 11.07 6.66
C LEU A 67 16.67 10.47 5.42
N SER A 68 17.37 11.28 4.61
CA SER A 68 18.01 10.84 3.36
C SER A 68 19.11 9.79 3.51
N HIS A 69 19.47 9.42 4.74
CA HIS A 69 20.38 8.33 5.04
C HIS A 69 19.66 6.96 5.14
N LEU A 70 18.32 6.96 5.12
CA LEU A 70 17.47 5.79 5.17
C LEU A 70 16.74 5.62 3.84
N TYR A 71 16.55 4.38 3.43
CA TYR A 71 15.78 4.02 2.24
C TYR A 71 14.33 4.49 2.34
N ARG A 72 13.91 5.33 1.40
CA ARG A 72 12.52 5.74 1.21
C ARG A 72 11.77 4.75 0.33
N ARG A 73 10.56 4.41 0.75
CA ARG A 73 9.58 3.71 -0.07
C ARG A 73 8.20 4.22 0.30
N ASP A 74 7.41 4.49 -0.73
CA ASP A 74 6.03 4.94 -0.60
C ASP A 74 5.07 3.74 -0.85
N VAL A 75 3.87 3.83 -0.30
CA VAL A 75 2.75 2.91 -0.59
C VAL A 75 1.51 3.70 -0.92
N GLU A 76 0.58 3.11 -1.66
CA GLU A 76 -0.74 3.70 -1.85
C GLU A 76 -1.57 3.53 -0.56
N GLN A 77 -2.43 4.49 -0.24
CA GLN A 77 -3.34 4.38 0.92
C GLN A 77 -4.21 3.11 0.84
N ALA A 78 -4.59 2.70 -0.37
CA ALA A 78 -5.34 1.49 -0.64
C ALA A 78 -4.62 0.20 -0.17
N ASP A 79 -3.29 0.22 -0.08
CA ASP A 79 -2.45 -0.92 0.27
C ASP A 79 -2.34 -1.11 1.79
N ILE A 80 -2.66 -0.10 2.60
CA ILE A 80 -2.51 -0.12 4.06
C ILE A 80 -3.38 -1.22 4.69
N ALA A 81 -4.61 -1.40 4.21
CA ALA A 81 -5.50 -2.45 4.71
C ALA A 81 -4.91 -3.85 4.49
N THR A 82 -4.30 -4.07 3.33
CA THR A 82 -3.63 -5.32 2.98
C THR A 82 -2.37 -5.53 3.82
N LEU A 83 -1.58 -4.47 4.05
CA LEU A 83 -0.42 -4.52 4.94
C LEU A 83 -0.82 -4.87 6.38
N ILE A 84 -1.86 -4.24 6.94
CA ILE A 84 -2.36 -4.55 8.28
C ILE A 84 -2.84 -6.00 8.36
N SER A 85 -3.58 -6.49 7.36
CA SER A 85 -4.04 -7.89 7.31
C SER A 85 -2.89 -8.87 7.39
N ALA A 86 -1.78 -8.60 6.70
CA ALA A 86 -0.57 -9.41 6.74
C ALA A 86 0.10 -9.39 8.12
N LEU A 87 0.10 -8.23 8.81
CA LEU A 87 0.73 -8.07 10.11
C LEU A 87 -0.01 -8.75 11.25
N ILE A 88 -1.34 -8.88 11.15
CA ILE A 88 -2.18 -9.51 12.17
C ILE A 88 -2.53 -10.97 11.83
N ASP A 89 -1.91 -11.53 10.80
CA ASP A 89 -2.20 -12.88 10.28
C ASP A 89 -3.69 -13.09 9.98
N ALA A 90 -4.36 -12.04 9.50
CA ALA A 90 -5.74 -12.15 9.08
C ALA A 90 -5.79 -12.89 7.74
N SER A 91 -6.52 -14.01 7.72
CA SER A 91 -6.68 -14.87 6.54
C SER A 91 -7.30 -14.16 5.34
N ARG A 92 -7.95 -13.02 5.53
CA ARG A 92 -8.60 -12.25 4.46
C ARG A 92 -8.76 -10.77 4.85
N PRO A 93 -8.15 -9.81 4.14
CA PRO A 93 -8.55 -8.43 4.28
C PRO A 93 -10.00 -8.28 3.83
N VAL A 94 -10.83 -7.59 4.62
CA VAL A 94 -12.20 -7.27 4.24
C VAL A 94 -12.17 -6.00 3.39
N ASN A 95 -12.66 -6.06 2.16
CA ASN A 95 -12.70 -4.96 1.19
C ASN A 95 -11.35 -4.36 0.75
N PRO A 96 -10.29 -5.15 0.47
CA PRO A 96 -9.05 -4.58 -0.03
C PRO A 96 -9.27 -4.03 -1.45
N VAL A 97 -8.84 -2.80 -1.64
CA VAL A 97 -8.81 -2.14 -2.95
C VAL A 97 -7.38 -1.90 -3.43
N GLY A 98 -6.38 -2.15 -2.58
CA GLY A 98 -4.97 -2.09 -2.90
C GLY A 98 -4.26 -3.43 -2.75
N MET A 99 -3.00 -3.45 -3.16
CA MET A 99 -2.14 -4.63 -3.19
C MET A 99 -1.30 -4.72 -1.92
N LEU A 100 -0.75 -5.91 -1.63
CA LEU A 100 0.31 -5.99 -0.63
C LEU A 100 1.53 -5.28 -1.21
N PRO A 101 2.13 -4.28 -0.55
CA PRO A 101 3.28 -3.56 -1.11
C PRO A 101 4.40 -4.49 -1.56
N ASP A 102 4.62 -5.58 -0.81
CA ASP A 102 5.74 -6.52 -1.01
C ASP A 102 5.61 -7.47 -2.20
N VAL A 103 4.53 -7.38 -2.98
CA VAL A 103 4.43 -8.09 -4.28
C VAL A 103 5.36 -7.53 -5.34
N ASN A 104 5.75 -6.25 -5.22
CA ASN A 104 6.71 -5.66 -6.15
C ASN A 104 8.14 -6.01 -5.72
N LEU A 105 8.78 -6.85 -6.51
CA LEU A 105 10.13 -7.36 -6.25
C LEU A 105 11.25 -6.36 -6.59
N ASP A 106 10.94 -5.27 -7.27
CA ASP A 106 11.91 -4.21 -7.59
C ASP A 106 12.28 -3.38 -6.34
N TRP A 107 11.54 -3.53 -5.25
CA TRP A 107 11.69 -2.72 -4.03
C TRP A 107 11.95 -3.58 -2.80
N LEU A 108 12.66 -3.00 -1.84
CA LEU A 108 12.88 -3.65 -0.55
C LEU A 108 11.55 -3.79 0.22
N ARG A 109 11.27 -5.00 0.69
CA ARG A 109 10.05 -5.41 1.41
C ARG A 109 9.82 -4.62 2.70
N TYR A 110 8.57 -4.33 3.04
CA TYR A 110 8.16 -3.81 4.36
C TYR A 110 8.06 -4.91 5.40
N LEU A 111 7.61 -6.10 5.02
CA LEU A 111 7.48 -7.24 5.90
C LEU A 111 8.83 -7.91 6.10
N ALA A 112 9.13 -8.24 7.35
CA ALA A 112 10.31 -9.03 7.68
C ALA A 112 10.10 -10.48 7.19
N PRO A 113 11.13 -11.12 6.58
CA PRO A 113 11.05 -12.51 6.09
C PRO A 113 10.83 -13.59 7.17
N ARG A 114 10.59 -13.20 8.43
CA ARG A 114 10.32 -14.11 9.54
C ARG A 114 9.00 -14.88 9.36
N LEU A 115 8.11 -14.38 8.51
CA LEU A 115 6.90 -15.08 8.05
C LEU A 115 7.21 -16.18 7.01
N GLY A 116 8.42 -16.21 6.45
CA GLY A 116 8.77 -17.11 5.34
C GLY A 116 8.24 -16.63 4.00
N GLU A 117 8.93 -16.98 2.90
CA GLU A 117 8.53 -16.58 1.55
C GLU A 117 7.15 -17.13 1.16
N ARG A 118 6.82 -18.32 1.67
CA ARG A 118 5.52 -18.96 1.44
C ARG A 118 4.36 -18.08 1.93
N THR A 119 4.42 -17.57 3.15
CA THR A 119 3.35 -16.72 3.70
C THR A 119 3.23 -15.41 2.92
N LEU A 120 4.34 -14.83 2.45
CA LEU A 120 4.29 -13.63 1.60
C LEU A 120 3.57 -13.90 0.27
N VAL A 121 3.84 -15.06 -0.35
CA VAL A 121 3.16 -15.48 -1.59
C VAL A 121 1.67 -15.74 -1.34
N GLU A 122 1.32 -16.42 -0.24
CA GLU A 122 -0.07 -16.70 0.13
C GLU A 122 -0.86 -15.40 0.38
N VAL A 123 -0.30 -14.46 1.14
CA VAL A 123 -0.92 -13.14 1.38
C VAL A 123 -1.06 -12.35 0.07
N ALA A 124 -0.03 -12.37 -0.78
CA ALA A 124 -0.07 -11.72 -2.09
C ALA A 124 -1.19 -12.31 -2.98
N GLU A 125 -1.29 -13.63 -3.05
CA GLU A 125 -2.31 -14.32 -3.83
C GLU A 125 -3.73 -14.00 -3.32
N ILE A 126 -3.94 -14.08 -2.00
CA ILE A 126 -5.22 -13.75 -1.38
C ILE A 126 -5.60 -12.30 -1.68
N SER A 127 -4.65 -11.37 -1.59
CA SER A 127 -4.88 -9.96 -1.89
C SER A 127 -5.34 -9.75 -3.34
N VAL A 128 -4.66 -10.40 -4.31
CA VAL A 128 -5.04 -10.33 -5.73
C VAL A 128 -6.44 -10.91 -5.96
N ARG A 129 -6.75 -12.06 -5.37
CA ARG A 129 -8.09 -12.67 -5.45
C ARG A 129 -9.15 -11.74 -4.88
N MET A 130 -8.86 -11.07 -3.77
CA MET A 130 -9.80 -10.14 -3.17
C MET A 130 -10.07 -8.91 -4.00
N ILE A 131 -9.05 -8.31 -4.60
CA ILE A 131 -9.21 -7.18 -5.53
C ILE A 131 -10.08 -7.60 -6.71
N LEU A 132 -9.88 -8.83 -7.23
CA LEU A 132 -10.71 -9.38 -8.30
C LEU A 132 -12.19 -9.53 -7.88
N GLU A 133 -12.45 -10.05 -6.69
CA GLU A 133 -13.83 -10.17 -6.18
C GLU A 133 -14.48 -8.81 -5.93
N GLN A 134 -13.72 -7.83 -5.40
CA GLN A 134 -14.18 -6.45 -5.28
C GLN A 134 -14.51 -5.83 -6.63
N TYR A 135 -13.66 -6.06 -7.64
CA TYR A 135 -13.92 -5.62 -9.00
C TYR A 135 -15.22 -6.25 -9.54
N ARG A 136 -15.41 -7.57 -9.39
CA ARG A 136 -16.61 -8.28 -9.86
C ARG A 136 -17.88 -7.73 -9.21
N ALA A 137 -17.88 -7.57 -7.88
CA ALA A 137 -19.02 -7.03 -7.15
C ALA A 137 -19.34 -5.59 -7.55
N LYS A 138 -18.32 -4.72 -7.64
CA LYS A 138 -18.49 -3.32 -8.06
C LYS A 138 -18.90 -3.19 -9.53
N HIS A 139 -18.39 -4.06 -10.39
CA HIS A 139 -18.76 -4.12 -11.79
C HIS A 139 -20.24 -4.47 -11.94
N GLU A 140 -20.72 -5.50 -11.24
CA GLU A 140 -22.12 -5.89 -11.28
C GLU A 140 -23.03 -4.79 -10.73
N LEU A 141 -22.65 -4.16 -9.63
CA LEU A 141 -23.38 -3.02 -9.07
C LEU A 141 -23.48 -1.87 -10.08
N LYS A 142 -22.37 -1.53 -10.76
CA LYS A 142 -22.36 -0.50 -11.80
C LYS A 142 -23.18 -0.89 -13.02
N ARG A 143 -23.14 -2.16 -13.44
CA ARG A 143 -23.93 -2.70 -14.55
C ARG A 143 -25.44 -2.57 -14.28
N MET A 144 -25.88 -2.83 -13.05
CA MET A 144 -27.29 -2.72 -12.66
C MET A 144 -27.80 -1.27 -12.57
N HIS A 145 -26.94 -0.31 -12.21
CA HIS A 145 -27.37 1.06 -11.87
C HIS A 145 -26.98 2.14 -12.90
N MET A 146 -26.18 1.80 -13.93
CA MET A 146 -25.77 2.74 -14.98
C MET A 146 -26.61 2.55 -16.24
N LEU A 147 -27.27 3.62 -16.70
CA LEU A 147 -28.07 3.63 -17.93
C LEU A 147 -27.26 3.25 -19.19
N PHE A 148 -26.00 3.69 -19.26
CA PHE A 148 -25.10 3.44 -20.40
C PHE A 148 -23.85 2.69 -19.96
N HIS A 149 -24.05 1.46 -19.46
CA HIS A 149 -22.92 0.63 -19.03
C HIS A 149 -22.16 0.05 -20.24
N HIS A 150 -20.86 0.34 -20.32
CA HIS A 150 -19.92 -0.32 -21.23
C HIS A 150 -18.93 -1.15 -20.44
N GLN A 151 -18.89 -2.46 -20.72
CA GLN A 151 -17.90 -3.35 -20.13
C GLN A 151 -16.53 -3.09 -20.77
N TYR A 152 -15.50 -2.89 -19.94
CA TYR A 152 -14.13 -2.84 -20.42
C TYR A 152 -13.74 -4.18 -21.05
N SER A 153 -12.97 -4.11 -22.14
CA SER A 153 -12.37 -5.32 -22.73
C SER A 153 -11.55 -6.07 -21.67
N PRO A 154 -11.49 -7.42 -21.74
CA PRO A 154 -10.61 -8.19 -20.88
C PRO A 154 -9.19 -7.61 -20.92
N LEU A 155 -8.50 -7.64 -19.77
CA LEU A 155 -7.08 -7.30 -19.72
C LEU A 155 -6.37 -8.12 -20.80
N LYS A 156 -5.77 -7.46 -21.79
CA LYS A 156 -4.93 -8.14 -22.79
C LYS A 156 -3.92 -9.00 -22.02
N THR A 157 -3.66 -10.22 -22.51
CA THR A 157 -2.56 -11.07 -22.03
C THR A 157 -1.25 -10.31 -22.21
N GLY A 158 -0.87 -9.54 -21.19
CA GLY A 158 0.23 -8.60 -21.24
C GLY A 158 1.05 -8.74 -19.97
N SER A 159 2.34 -9.05 -20.15
CA SER A 159 3.32 -9.05 -19.07
C SER A 159 3.21 -7.76 -18.22
N PRO A 160 3.25 -7.86 -16.87
CA PRO A 160 3.03 -6.75 -15.93
C PRO A 160 3.84 -5.47 -16.22
N LEU A 161 4.98 -5.59 -16.90
CA LEU A 161 5.96 -4.53 -17.12
C LEU A 161 5.48 -3.36 -17.99
N LYS A 162 4.43 -3.51 -18.82
CA LYS A 162 4.00 -2.45 -19.74
C LYS A 162 3.07 -1.39 -19.13
N ARG A 163 2.60 -1.57 -17.89
CA ARG A 163 1.60 -0.67 -17.29
C ARG A 163 2.19 0.56 -16.58
N VAL A 164 3.44 0.47 -16.12
CA VAL A 164 4.14 1.57 -15.42
C VAL A 164 4.44 2.76 -16.34
N GLN A 165 4.62 2.54 -17.64
CA GLN A 165 4.92 3.62 -18.59
C GLN A 165 3.75 4.55 -18.92
N LYS A 166 2.49 4.15 -18.65
CA LYS A 166 1.33 4.98 -19.01
C LYS A 166 0.96 6.02 -17.94
N GLN A 167 1.46 5.88 -16.71
CA GLN A 167 1.25 6.84 -15.62
C GLN A 167 2.32 7.94 -15.55
N ALA A 168 3.41 7.83 -16.31
CA ALA A 168 4.48 8.83 -16.36
C ALA A 168 4.18 10.01 -17.33
N ASN A 169 3.06 9.97 -18.05
CA ASN A 169 2.67 10.97 -19.06
C ASN A 169 1.34 11.68 -18.73
N ILE A 170 1.00 11.81 -17.44
CA ILE A 170 -0.07 12.69 -16.97
C ILE A 170 0.51 13.61 -15.90
#